data_AF-A0A0U3QE17-F1
#
_entry.id   AF-A0A0U3QE17-F1
#
_cell.length_a   1.000
_cell.length_b   1.000
_cell.length_c   1.000
_cell.angle_alpha   90.00
_cell.angle_beta   90.00
_cell.angle_gamma   90.00
#
_symmetry.space_group_name_H-M   'P 1'
#
loop_
_entity.id
_entity.type
_entity.pdbx_description
1 polymer ?
#
loop_
_entity_poly.entity_id
_entity_poly.type
_entity_poly.pdbx_seq_one_letter_code
_entity_poly.pdbx_strand_id
1 'polypeptide(L)'
;MPQLTRFLVRIGATPFEAADAAHEAFTVAIERWDSIREPRAWLRKVAHRCYLRQTGQRDTPYDPVPDRPGGTCPIAYVTLKEGNQRVLNALAKLPPLQRHVMAWAQDGFTDREIAQALGMREAAVRKNRSRARLRLQQTLVEETGGRDE
;
A
#
# COMPACT_ATOMS: atom_id res chain seq x y z
N MET A 1 -4.33 7.36 -11.05
CA MET A 1 -5.05 6.59 -10.01
C MET A 1 -4.54 5.17 -9.79
N PRO A 2 -4.52 4.24 -10.78
CA PRO A 2 -4.38 2.80 -10.48
C PRO A 2 -3.07 2.40 -9.79
N GLN A 3 -1.97 3.13 -10.04
CA GLN A 3 -0.70 2.91 -9.36
C GLN A 3 -0.76 3.25 -7.86
N LEU A 4 -1.42 4.36 -7.49
CA LEU A 4 -1.55 4.81 -6.10
C LEU A 4 -2.46 3.88 -5.30
N THR A 5 -3.53 3.39 -5.93
CA THR A 5 -4.39 2.39 -5.32
C THR A 5 -3.66 1.06 -5.10
N ARG A 6 -2.92 0.57 -6.10
CA ARG A 6 -2.09 -0.64 -5.95
C ARG A 6 -1.04 -0.50 -4.85
N PHE A 7 -0.45 0.68 -4.72
CA PHE A 7 0.48 1.00 -3.62
C PHE A 7 -0.18 0.80 -2.25
N LEU A 8 -1.38 1.34 -2.05
CA LEU A 8 -2.11 1.19 -0.78
C LEU A 8 -2.54 -0.26 -0.53
N VAL A 9 -2.97 -0.98 -1.57
CA VAL A 9 -3.31 -2.41 -1.43
C VAL A 9 -2.08 -3.22 -1.00
N ARG A 10 -0.89 -2.93 -1.54
CA ARG A 10 0.36 -3.56 -1.07
C ARG A 10 0.72 -3.22 0.37
N ILE A 11 0.26 -2.08 0.90
CA ILE A 11 0.41 -1.70 2.32
C ILE A 11 -0.60 -2.46 3.21
N GLY A 12 -1.71 -2.92 2.66
CA GLY A 12 -2.72 -3.71 3.36
C GLY A 12 -4.13 -3.12 3.32
N ALA A 13 -4.35 -2.06 2.55
CA ALA A 13 -5.69 -1.55 2.32
C ALA A 13 -6.51 -2.52 1.46
N THR A 14 -7.80 -2.63 1.74
CA THR A 14 -8.76 -3.24 0.80
C THR A 14 -8.82 -2.41 -0.49
N PRO A 15 -9.26 -2.98 -1.63
CA PRO A 15 -9.41 -2.22 -2.87
C PRO A 15 -10.29 -0.97 -2.73
N PHE A 16 -11.32 -1.03 -1.87
CA PHE A 16 -12.21 0.10 -1.60
C PHE A 16 -11.54 1.20 -0.77
N GLU A 17 -10.89 0.84 0.34
CA GLU A 17 -10.10 1.81 1.15
C GLU A 17 -9.01 2.46 0.30
N ALA A 18 -8.33 1.65 -0.51
CA ALA A 18 -7.27 2.13 -1.37
C ALA A 18 -7.80 3.13 -2.42
N ALA A 19 -8.98 2.89 -2.99
CA ALA A 19 -9.59 3.79 -3.97
C ALA A 19 -10.05 5.09 -3.31
N ASP A 20 -10.68 4.99 -2.14
CA ASP A 20 -11.19 6.11 -1.35
C ASP A 20 -10.05 7.03 -0.87
N ALA A 21 -9.01 6.46 -0.25
CA ALA A 21 -7.83 7.18 0.19
C ALA A 21 -7.03 7.80 -0.97
N ALA A 22 -6.98 7.12 -2.12
CA ALA A 22 -6.37 7.69 -3.33
C ALA A 22 -7.18 8.89 -3.83
N HIS A 23 -8.51 8.78 -3.89
CA HIS A 23 -9.39 9.87 -4.30
C HIS A 23 -9.18 11.11 -3.44
N GLU A 24 -9.26 10.94 -2.12
CA GLU A 24 -9.03 12.03 -1.17
C GLU A 24 -7.65 12.70 -1.37
N ALA A 25 -6.60 11.90 -1.57
CA ALA A 25 -5.27 12.45 -1.83
C ALA A 25 -5.20 13.29 -3.13
N PHE A 26 -5.94 12.91 -4.17
CA PHE A 26 -6.03 13.70 -5.40
C PHE A 26 -6.86 14.97 -5.22
N THR A 27 -7.93 14.93 -4.42
CA THR A 27 -8.70 16.13 -4.06
C THR A 27 -7.80 17.17 -3.40
N VAL A 28 -7.01 16.77 -2.40
CA VAL A 28 -6.04 17.67 -1.74
C VAL A 28 -4.93 18.12 -2.72
N ALA A 29 -4.53 17.26 -3.66
CA ALA A 29 -3.51 17.62 -4.65
C ALA A 29 -3.98 18.73 -5.58
N ILE A 30 -5.24 18.69 -6.01
CA ILE A 30 -5.80 19.66 -6.97
C ILE A 30 -5.81 21.08 -6.38
N GLU A 31 -6.11 21.21 -5.09
CA GLU A 31 -6.15 22.51 -4.40
C GLU A 31 -4.76 23.14 -4.22
N ARG A 32 -3.69 22.34 -4.29
CA ARG A 32 -2.33 22.75 -3.92
C ARG A 32 -1.31 22.44 -5.01
N TRP A 33 -1.76 22.13 -6.22
CA TRP A 33 -0.96 21.52 -7.27
C TRP A 33 0.35 22.27 -7.52
N ASP A 34 0.27 23.60 -7.63
CA ASP A 34 1.40 24.47 -7.94
C ASP A 34 2.49 24.49 -6.86
N SER A 35 2.16 24.08 -5.63
CA SER A 35 3.11 24.00 -4.52
C SER A 35 3.85 22.65 -4.42
N ILE A 36 3.41 21.63 -5.18
CA ILE A 36 3.89 20.26 -5.05
C ILE A 36 5.10 20.02 -5.96
N ARG A 37 6.31 19.97 -5.38
CA ARG A 37 7.55 19.72 -6.14
C ARG A 37 7.73 18.29 -6.60
N GLU A 38 7.28 17.31 -5.80
CA GLU A 38 7.43 15.87 -6.09
C GLU A 38 6.07 15.16 -6.04
N PRO A 39 5.19 15.32 -7.05
CA PRO A 39 3.82 14.83 -6.98
C PRO A 39 3.71 13.33 -6.70
N ARG A 40 4.60 12.52 -7.28
CA ARG A 40 4.59 11.06 -7.09
C ARG A 40 4.84 10.65 -5.63
N ALA A 41 5.86 11.21 -4.99
CA ALA A 41 6.18 10.91 -3.59
C ALA A 41 5.15 11.55 -2.66
N TRP A 42 4.72 12.77 -2.96
CA TRP A 42 3.73 13.49 -2.18
C TRP A 42 2.40 12.74 -2.11
N LEU A 43 1.87 12.29 -3.27
CA LEU A 43 0.60 11.54 -3.32
C LEU A 43 0.63 10.27 -2.49
N ARG A 44 1.75 9.53 -2.46
CA ARG A 44 1.89 8.32 -1.65
C ARG A 44 1.87 8.62 -0.15
N LYS A 45 2.54 9.69 0.27
CA LYS A 45 2.50 10.14 1.67
C LYS A 45 1.09 10.56 2.09
N VAL A 46 0.41 11.35 1.26
CA VAL A 46 -0.94 11.84 1.56
C VAL A 46 -1.95 10.70 1.56
N ALA A 47 -1.95 9.86 0.52
CA ALA A 47 -2.87 8.73 0.44
C ALA A 47 -2.67 7.72 1.58
N HIS A 48 -1.43 7.48 2.02
CA HIS A 48 -1.17 6.66 3.20
C HIS A 48 -1.72 7.30 4.48
N ARG A 49 -1.63 8.62 4.65
CA ARG A 49 -2.24 9.33 5.79
C ARG A 49 -3.77 9.25 5.76
N CYS A 50 -4.39 9.44 4.59
CA CYS A 50 -5.84 9.27 4.41
C CYS A 50 -6.27 7.84 4.76
N TYR A 51 -5.53 6.83 4.32
CA TYR A 51 -5.78 5.44 4.68
C TYR A 51 -5.72 5.21 6.20
N LEU A 52 -4.66 5.66 6.88
CA LEU A 52 -4.55 5.51 8.34
C LEU A 52 -5.67 6.22 9.11
N ARG A 53 -6.15 7.36 8.59
CA ARG A 53 -7.28 8.08 9.16
C ARG A 53 -8.57 7.25 9.04
N GLN A 54 -8.81 6.64 7.89
CA GLN A 54 -9.97 5.77 7.65
C GLN A 54 -9.97 4.55 8.58
N THR A 55 -8.80 3.92 8.80
CA THR A 55 -8.70 2.77 9.71
C THR A 55 -8.90 3.18 11.16
N GLY A 56 -8.28 4.29 11.60
CA GLY A 56 -8.40 4.77 12.98
C GLY A 56 -9.79 5.28 13.34
N GLN A 57 -10.55 5.82 12.39
CA GLN A 57 -11.94 6.24 12.61
C GLN A 57 -12.92 5.05 12.72
N ARG A 58 -12.55 3.88 12.19
CA ARG A 58 -13.40 2.67 12.24
C ARG A 58 -13.28 1.87 13.54
N ASP A 59 -12.23 2.09 14.33
CA ASP A 59 -12.08 1.50 15.66
C ASP A 59 -12.97 2.18 16.72
N THR A 60 -13.72 3.23 16.35
CA THR A 60 -14.76 3.85 17.18
C THR A 60 -16.09 3.09 17.02
N PRO A 61 -16.73 2.56 18.09
CA PRO A 61 -17.88 1.63 18.00
C PRO A 61 -19.22 2.18 17.45
N TYR A 62 -19.26 3.35 16.80
CA TYR A 62 -20.53 4.03 16.50
C TYR A 62 -20.54 4.77 15.17
N ASP A 63 -20.11 4.15 14.08
CA ASP A 63 -20.45 4.69 12.75
C ASP A 63 -21.24 3.66 11.94
N PRO A 64 -22.54 3.90 11.63
CA PRO A 64 -23.24 3.09 10.65
C PRO A 64 -22.46 3.21 9.34
N VAL A 65 -22.07 2.06 8.81
CA VAL A 65 -21.42 1.95 7.49
C VAL A 65 -22.28 2.75 6.51
N PRO A 66 -21.76 3.85 5.90
CA PRO A 66 -22.53 4.56 4.88
C PRO A 66 -22.82 3.54 3.79
N ASP A 67 -24.09 3.44 3.40
CA ASP A 67 -24.55 2.56 2.33
C ASP A 67 -23.84 3.00 1.03
N ARG A 68 -22.67 2.42 0.78
CA ARG A 68 -21.84 2.73 -0.38
C ARG A 68 -22.52 2.04 -1.56
N PRO A 69 -22.86 2.76 -2.65
CA PRO A 69 -23.50 2.13 -3.80
C PRO A 69 -22.64 0.95 -4.25
N GLY A 70 -23.29 -0.21 -4.43
CA GLY A 70 -22.70 -1.49 -4.81
C GLY A 70 -22.10 -1.50 -6.21
N GLY A 71 -21.18 -0.57 -6.49
CA GLY A 71 -20.38 -0.53 -7.70
C GLY A 71 -19.17 -1.44 -7.52
N THR A 72 -18.97 -2.36 -8.45
CA THR A 72 -17.73 -3.12 -8.55
C THR A 72 -16.58 -2.13 -8.75
N CYS A 73 -15.69 -2.01 -7.77
CA CYS A 73 -14.50 -1.17 -7.93
C CYS A 73 -13.66 -1.74 -9.09
N PRO A 74 -13.42 -1.02 -10.20
CA PRO A 74 -12.66 -1.56 -11.34
C PRO A 74 -11.23 -1.99 -10.95
N ILE A 75 -10.70 -1.42 -9.87
CA ILE A 75 -9.42 -1.84 -9.26
C ILE A 75 -9.49 -3.23 -8.63
N ALA A 76 -10.63 -3.63 -8.06
CA ALA A 76 -10.82 -4.97 -7.55
C ALA A 76 -10.59 -5.98 -8.68
N TYR A 77 -11.12 -5.70 -9.88
CA TYR A 77 -10.88 -6.52 -11.08
C TYR A 77 -9.40 -6.58 -11.49
N VAL A 78 -8.66 -5.46 -11.42
CA VAL A 78 -7.20 -5.43 -11.72
C VAL A 78 -6.37 -6.19 -10.66
N THR A 79 -6.86 -6.24 -9.42
CA THR A 79 -6.19 -6.93 -8.32
C THR A 79 -6.46 -8.44 -8.31
N LEU A 80 -7.63 -8.88 -8.80
CA LEU A 80 -8.12 -10.26 -8.75
C LEU A 80 -7.44 -11.26 -9.70
N LYS A 81 -6.43 -10.85 -10.49
CA LYS A 81 -5.63 -11.85 -11.24
C LYS A 81 -4.87 -12.72 -10.23
N GLU A 82 -5.04 -14.04 -10.27
CA GLU A 82 -4.55 -15.00 -9.25
C GLU A 82 -3.09 -14.77 -8.80
N GLY A 83 -2.19 -14.45 -9.75
CA GLY A 83 -0.79 -14.15 -9.44
C GLY A 83 -0.59 -12.91 -8.56
N ASN A 84 -1.47 -11.91 -8.64
CA ASN A 84 -1.45 -10.74 -7.76
C ASN A 84 -1.93 -11.11 -6.35
N GLN A 85 -2.93 -11.98 -6.21
CA GLN A 85 -3.45 -12.37 -4.90
C GLN A 85 -2.40 -13.11 -4.06
N ARG A 86 -1.62 -14.01 -4.67
CA ARG A 86 -0.54 -14.73 -3.98
C ARG A 86 0.53 -13.78 -3.44
N VAL A 87 0.94 -12.79 -4.25
CA VAL A 87 1.90 -11.76 -3.82
C VAL A 87 1.34 -10.91 -2.69
N LEU A 88 0.06 -10.53 -2.76
CA LEU A 88 -0.58 -9.75 -1.70
C LEU A 88 -0.68 -10.53 -0.38
N ASN A 89 -1.00 -11.82 -0.43
CA ASN A 89 -1.01 -12.68 0.76
C ASN A 89 0.39 -12.79 1.39
N ALA A 90 1.44 -12.94 0.58
CA ALA A 90 2.81 -12.97 1.09
C ALA A 90 3.23 -11.62 1.70
N LEU A 91 2.86 -10.49 1.07
CA LEU A 91 3.09 -9.16 1.62
C LEU A 91 2.33 -8.94 2.94
N ALA A 92 1.14 -9.51 3.09
CA ALA A 92 0.35 -9.44 4.32
C ALA A 92 1.05 -10.14 5.52
N LYS A 93 1.93 -11.10 5.29
CA LYS A 93 2.72 -11.77 6.33
C LYS A 93 3.94 -10.95 6.79
N LEU A 94 4.30 -9.87 6.08
CA LEU A 94 5.41 -9.00 6.48
C LEU A 94 5.03 -8.06 7.63
N PRO A 95 5.98 -7.71 8.51
CA PRO A 95 5.83 -6.61 9.45
C PRO A 95 5.44 -5.30 8.73
N PRO A 96 4.60 -4.43 9.34
CA PRO A 96 4.04 -3.25 8.67
C PRO A 96 5.09 -2.36 8.00
N LEU A 97 6.21 -2.09 8.67
CA LEU A 97 7.28 -1.25 8.14
C LEU A 97 7.99 -1.88 6.94
N GLN A 98 8.22 -3.19 6.97
CA GLN A 98 8.85 -3.93 5.87
C GLN A 98 7.94 -3.94 4.64
N ARG A 99 6.64 -4.17 4.87
CA ARG A 99 5.62 -4.10 3.83
C ARG A 99 5.54 -2.71 3.21
N HIS A 100 5.54 -1.67 4.04
CA HIS A 100 5.50 -0.27 3.57
C HIS A 100 6.73 0.06 2.73
N VAL A 101 7.94 -0.27 3.21
CA VAL A 101 9.19 -0.10 2.44
C VAL A 101 9.15 -0.86 1.12
N MET A 102 8.63 -2.09 1.10
CA MET A 102 8.48 -2.86 -0.13
C MET A 102 7.45 -2.24 -1.09
N ALA A 103 6.36 -1.67 -0.60
CA ALA A 103 5.36 -0.99 -1.43
C ALA A 103 5.97 0.22 -2.17
N TRP A 104 6.78 1.04 -1.48
CA TRP A 104 7.51 2.14 -2.13
C TRP A 104 8.54 1.63 -3.14
N ALA A 105 9.30 0.59 -2.79
CA ALA A 105 10.28 0.00 -3.69
C ALA A 105 9.65 -0.54 -4.99
N GLN A 106 8.49 -1.18 -4.90
CA GLN A 106 7.74 -1.71 -6.05
C GLN A 106 7.16 -0.61 -6.94
N ASP A 107 7.06 0.62 -6.43
CA ASP A 107 6.62 1.79 -7.17
C ASP A 107 7.78 2.57 -7.82
N GLY A 108 9.01 2.03 -7.72
CA GLY A 108 10.19 2.52 -8.41
C GLY A 108 10.99 3.58 -7.67
N PHE A 109 10.75 3.78 -6.36
CA PHE A 109 11.54 4.72 -5.57
C PHE A 109 12.87 4.12 -5.13
N THR A 110 13.90 4.96 -5.14
CA THR A 110 15.24 4.66 -4.63
C THR A 110 15.23 4.58 -3.10
N ASP A 111 16.21 3.90 -2.52
CA ASP A 111 16.29 3.78 -1.06
C ASP A 111 16.43 5.15 -0.36
N ARG A 112 17.05 6.13 -1.02
CA ARG A 112 17.16 7.51 -0.55
C ARG A 112 15.81 8.22 -0.53
N GLU A 113 15.02 8.13 -1.59
CA GLU A 113 13.68 8.73 -1.64
C GLU A 113 12.74 8.08 -0.63
N ILE A 114 12.83 6.76 -0.45
CA ILE A 114 12.06 6.03 0.56
C ILE A 114 12.45 6.49 1.97
N ALA A 115 13.74 6.66 2.23
CA ALA A 115 14.25 7.15 3.51
C ALA A 115 13.70 8.55 3.83
N GLN A 116 13.73 9.46 2.85
CA GLN A 116 13.15 10.79 2.99
C GLN A 116 11.64 10.75 3.18
N ALA A 117 10.92 9.90 2.45
CA ALA A 117 9.47 9.79 2.53
C ALA A 117 8.99 9.20 3.87
N LEU A 118 9.74 8.26 4.44
CA LEU A 118 9.39 7.55 5.68
C LEU A 118 10.06 8.12 6.93
N GLY A 119 10.92 9.15 6.81
CA GLY A 119 11.66 9.72 7.95
C GLY A 119 12.67 8.75 8.56
N MET A 120 13.32 7.94 7.71
CA MET A 120 14.27 6.90 8.14
C MET A 120 15.67 7.17 7.59
N ARG A 121 16.68 6.46 8.11
CA ARG A 121 18.01 6.40 7.49
C ARG A 121 18.00 5.46 6.29
N GLU A 122 18.73 5.80 5.22
CA GLU A 122 18.83 4.96 4.01
C GLU A 122 19.34 3.54 4.30
N ALA A 123 20.31 3.39 5.22
CA ALA A 123 20.78 2.08 5.68
C ALA A 123 19.67 1.24 6.33
N ALA A 124 18.72 1.88 7.04
CA ALA A 124 17.58 1.20 7.63
C ALA A 124 16.58 0.74 6.57
N VAL A 125 16.41 1.51 5.48
CA VAL A 125 15.60 1.10 4.32
C VAL A 125 16.20 -0.13 3.67
N ARG A 126 17.51 -0.12 3.34
CA ARG A 126 18.23 -1.27 2.77
C ARG A 126 18.07 -2.53 3.62
N LYS A 127 18.24 -2.40 4.94
CA LYS A 127 18.08 -3.51 5.90
C LYS A 127 16.66 -4.06 5.92
N ASN A 128 15.65 -3.19 5.92
CA ASN A 128 14.25 -3.61 5.86
C ASN A 128 13.91 -4.31 4.54
N ARG A 129 14.40 -3.81 3.40
CA ARG A 129 14.23 -4.46 2.09
C ARG A 129 14.84 -5.84 2.04
N SER A 130 16.08 -5.98 2.52
CA SER A 130 16.78 -7.27 2.56
C SER A 130 16.01 -8.29 3.40
N ARG A 131 15.59 -7.91 4.62
CA ARG A 131 14.79 -8.77 5.51
C ARG A 131 13.42 -9.12 4.92
N ALA A 132 12.76 -8.15 4.30
CA ALA A 132 11.47 -8.37 3.64
C ALA A 132 11.59 -9.38 2.50
N ARG A 133 12.62 -9.26 1.65
CA ARG A 133 12.89 -10.20 0.56
C ARG A 133 13.12 -11.62 1.07
N LEU A 134 13.94 -11.78 2.12
CA LEU A 134 14.21 -13.09 2.71
C LEU A 134 12.92 -13.74 3.24
N ARG A 135 12.08 -12.98 3.96
CA ARG A 135 10.79 -13.47 4.46
C ARG A 135 9.84 -13.85 3.33
N LEU A 136 9.73 -13.02 2.30
CA LEU A 136 8.90 -13.32 1.14
C LEU A 136 9.37 -14.59 0.42
N GLN A 137 10.69 -14.79 0.28
CA GLN A 137 11.23 -16.02 -0.30
C GLN A 137 10.82 -17.25 0.52
N GLN A 138 10.97 -17.21 1.85
CA GLN A 138 10.58 -18.31 2.74
C GLN A 138 9.08 -18.63 2.61
N THR A 139 8.23 -17.62 2.74
CA THR A 139 6.78 -17.76 2.65
C THR A 139 6.32 -18.33 1.30
N LEU A 140 6.90 -17.85 0.19
CA LEU A 140 6.49 -18.31 -1.15
C LEU A 140 6.99 -19.73 -1.45
N VAL A 141 8.14 -20.14 -0.89
CA VAL A 141 8.66 -21.52 -1.01
C VAL A 141 7.82 -22.50 -0.20
N GLU A 142 7.50 -22.18 1.06
CA GLU A 142 6.64 -22.99 1.94
C GLU A 142 5.26 -23.26 1.30
N GLU A 143 4.64 -22.25 0.69
CA GLU A 143 3.36 -22.39 0.00
C GLU A 143 3.43 -23.21 -1.29
N THR A 144 4.61 -23.36 -1.89
CA THR A 144 4.79 -24.19 -3.09
C THR A 144 5.03 -25.65 -2.69
N GLY A 145 5.81 -25.89 -1.63
CA GLY A 145 6.09 -27.24 -1.13
C GLY A 145 4.89 -27.93 -0.47
N GLY A 146 3.96 -27.18 0.12
CA GLY A 146 2.74 -27.74 0.72
C GLY A 146 1.59 -28.03 -0.26
N ARG A 147 1.83 -27.92 -1.58
CA ARG A 147 0.83 -28.21 -2.64
C ARG A 147 1.09 -29.53 -3.37
N ASP A 148 2.20 -30.18 -3.07
CA ASP A 148 2.66 -31.43 -3.69
C ASP A 148 2.49 -32.67 -2.76
N GLU A 149 1.73 -32.54 -1.66
CA GLU A 149 1.25 -33.63 -0.79
C GLU A 149 -0.27 -33.75 -0.85
#